data_AF-A0A258B9L6-F1
#
_entry.id   AF-A0A258B9L6-F1
#
_cell.length_a   1.000
_cell.length_b   1.000
_cell.length_c   1.000
_cell.angle_alpha   90.00
_cell.angle_beta   90.00
_cell.angle_gamma   90.00
#
_symmetry.space_group_name_H-M   'P 1'
#
loop_
_entity.id
_entity.type
_entity.pdbx_description
1 polymer ?
#
loop_
_entity_poly.entity_id
_entity_poly.type
_entity_poly.pdbx_seq_one_letter_code
_entity_poly.pdbx_strand_id
1 'polypeptide(L)'
;LSEEDHNGFKTDNGKTTMSIAEQFYNRVGSHLSEFHSRYQDEVIQWAQGTLDLGIERFSNSQFLPYDKAKWLLTQGAVEEAETMMIRLVKRIPKVAWTWASLACVYRERDTSKAILFLTYATQLARKEDEVAKVRIYLAELLANAGRYDEAAHQTILAKSYREKNIYRIPPLLASLLQTDWFAKVDHEKAQRVRYGDEIATQALALVGLDANAVIPKFSKPSAAFNDADVTLISGKLIQHEGNHFGFVKSDNGQSAFVPGDLIAKGSLKHGESCNFKVIPSVDKQGRPSLKAVALVSDPV
;
A
#
# COMPACT_ATOMS: atom_id res chain seq x y z
N LEU A 1 -25.93 24.98 -4.37
CA LEU A 1 -26.13 23.60 -3.92
C LEU A 1 -27.40 23.58 -3.10
N SER A 2 -28.35 22.73 -3.47
CA SER A 2 -29.57 22.47 -2.68
C SER A 2 -29.24 21.62 -1.45
N GLU A 3 -30.16 21.46 -0.51
CA GLU A 3 -29.97 20.55 0.64
C GLU A 3 -29.78 19.08 0.18
N GLU A 4 -30.46 18.67 -0.89
CA GLU A 4 -30.33 17.32 -1.44
C GLU A 4 -28.91 17.04 -1.98
N ASP A 5 -28.24 18.05 -2.54
CA ASP A 5 -26.86 17.94 -3.05
C ASP A 5 -25.84 17.58 -1.95
N HIS A 6 -26.20 17.77 -0.68
CA HIS A 6 -25.35 17.45 0.47
C HIS A 6 -25.44 15.98 0.90
N ASN A 7 -26.45 15.24 0.44
CA ASN A 7 -26.62 13.83 0.78
C ASN A 7 -25.75 12.94 -0.13
N GLY A 8 -25.04 11.98 0.47
CA GLY A 8 -24.28 10.99 -0.29
C GLY A 8 -25.20 9.98 -0.97
N PHE A 9 -24.84 9.52 -2.17
CA PHE A 9 -25.65 8.53 -2.90
C PHE A 9 -25.38 7.13 -2.36
N LYS A 10 -26.43 6.37 -2.04
CA LYS A 10 -26.30 4.94 -1.78
C LYS A 10 -26.15 4.21 -3.12
N THR A 11 -25.06 3.47 -3.28
CA THR A 11 -24.88 2.55 -4.41
C THR A 11 -25.61 1.24 -4.14
N ASP A 12 -25.88 0.46 -5.20
CA ASP A 12 -26.63 -0.81 -5.14
C ASP A 12 -26.01 -1.85 -4.18
N ASN A 13 -24.73 -1.71 -3.85
CA ASN A 13 -24.00 -2.55 -2.90
C ASN A 13 -24.04 -2.02 -1.44
N GLY A 14 -24.90 -1.04 -1.14
CA GLY A 14 -25.08 -0.46 0.19
C GLY A 14 -23.98 0.51 0.64
N LYS A 15 -23.00 0.83 -0.20
CA LYS A 15 -21.98 1.85 0.11
C LYS A 15 -22.54 3.25 -0.17
N THR A 16 -22.16 4.21 0.65
CA THR A 16 -22.45 5.63 0.37
C THR A 16 -21.28 6.23 -0.38
N THR A 17 -21.56 6.85 -1.52
CA THR A 17 -20.60 7.62 -2.31
C THR A 17 -20.72 9.10 -1.98
N MET A 18 -19.69 9.84 -2.37
CA MET A 18 -19.54 11.28 -2.17
C MET A 18 -20.75 12.06 -2.70
N SER A 19 -21.26 13.01 -1.91
CA SER A 19 -22.34 13.89 -2.34
C SER A 19 -21.89 14.83 -3.47
N ILE A 20 -22.84 15.39 -4.23
CA ILE A 20 -22.52 16.39 -5.27
C ILE A 20 -21.79 17.58 -4.66
N ALA A 21 -22.24 18.01 -3.48
CA ALA A 21 -21.60 19.09 -2.75
C ALA A 21 -20.13 18.77 -2.43
N GLU A 22 -19.83 17.60 -1.86
CA GLU A 22 -18.45 17.23 -1.55
C GLU A 22 -17.60 17.10 -2.84
N GLN A 23 -18.16 16.57 -3.93
CA GLN A 23 -17.48 16.53 -5.23
C GLN A 23 -17.13 17.93 -5.75
N PHE A 24 -18.03 18.90 -5.60
CA PHE A 24 -17.79 20.29 -5.96
C PHE A 24 -16.62 20.88 -5.18
N TYR A 25 -16.60 20.75 -3.85
CA TYR A 25 -15.51 21.27 -3.02
C TYR A 25 -14.17 20.61 -3.35
N ASN A 26 -14.15 19.29 -3.54
CA ASN A 26 -12.94 18.57 -3.96
C ASN A 26 -12.43 19.07 -5.31
N ARG A 27 -13.34 19.35 -6.26
CA ARG A 27 -12.94 19.85 -7.58
C ARG A 27 -12.36 21.26 -7.50
N VAL A 28 -12.88 22.10 -6.61
CA VAL A 28 -12.32 23.44 -6.35
C VAL A 28 -10.93 23.33 -5.72
N GLY A 29 -10.77 22.54 -4.66
CA GLY A 29 -9.48 22.35 -3.98
C GLY A 29 -8.39 21.76 -4.89
N SER A 30 -8.73 20.73 -5.66
CA SER A 30 -7.82 20.13 -6.64
C SER A 30 -7.37 21.16 -7.69
N HIS A 31 -8.29 21.96 -8.26
CA HIS A 31 -7.90 22.98 -9.24
C HIS A 31 -7.08 24.11 -8.63
N LEU A 32 -7.42 24.57 -7.43
CA LEU A 32 -6.65 25.58 -6.72
C LEU A 32 -5.20 25.11 -6.56
N SER A 33 -4.99 23.90 -6.02
CA SER A 33 -3.65 23.38 -5.79
C SER A 33 -2.85 23.12 -7.07
N GLU A 34 -3.48 22.77 -8.20
CA GLU A 34 -2.78 22.37 -9.44
C GLU A 34 -2.63 23.49 -10.46
N PHE A 35 -3.57 24.42 -10.51
CA PHE A 35 -3.69 25.40 -11.59
C PHE A 35 -3.79 26.85 -11.10
N HIS A 36 -3.51 27.13 -9.81
CA HIS A 36 -3.54 28.50 -9.26
C HIS A 36 -2.79 29.52 -10.11
N SER A 37 -1.65 29.15 -10.72
CA SER A 37 -0.85 30.05 -11.55
C SER A 37 -1.57 30.55 -12.82
N ARG A 38 -2.75 30.00 -13.14
CA ARG A 38 -3.59 30.39 -14.28
C ARG A 38 -4.75 31.30 -13.88
N TYR A 39 -4.95 31.53 -12.59
CA TYR A 39 -6.10 32.25 -12.05
C TYR A 39 -5.70 33.63 -11.53
N GLN A 40 -6.66 34.56 -11.54
CA GLN A 40 -6.53 35.87 -10.92
C GLN A 40 -6.69 35.75 -9.39
N ASP A 41 -6.18 36.72 -8.66
CA ASP A 41 -6.17 36.71 -7.19
C ASP A 41 -7.57 36.59 -6.58
N GLU A 42 -8.57 37.23 -7.18
CA GLU A 42 -9.97 37.15 -6.72
C GLU A 42 -10.52 35.72 -6.83
N VAL A 43 -10.16 35.00 -7.90
CA VAL A 43 -10.54 33.60 -8.12
C VAL A 43 -9.84 32.69 -7.12
N ILE A 44 -8.55 32.97 -6.84
CA ILE A 44 -7.77 32.24 -5.83
C ILE A 44 -8.38 32.42 -4.45
N GLN A 45 -8.71 33.65 -4.05
CA GLN A 45 -9.34 33.94 -2.75
C GLN A 45 -10.70 33.26 -2.61
N TRP A 46 -11.53 33.33 -3.66
CA TRP A 46 -12.81 32.62 -3.68
C TRP A 46 -12.64 31.10 -3.56
N ALA A 47 -11.71 30.51 -4.32
CA ALA A 47 -11.46 29.07 -4.30
C ALA A 47 -10.92 28.61 -2.94
N GLN A 48 -10.05 29.41 -2.31
CA GLN A 48 -9.55 29.14 -0.96
C GLN A 48 -10.68 29.15 0.06
N GLY A 49 -11.51 30.20 0.08
CA GLY A 49 -12.66 30.26 0.99
C GLY A 49 -13.66 29.13 0.77
N THR A 50 -13.85 28.73 -0.49
CA THR A 50 -14.69 27.57 -0.85
C THR A 50 -14.10 26.27 -0.33
N LEU A 51 -12.79 26.04 -0.48
CA LEU A 51 -12.12 24.87 0.06
C LEU A 51 -12.23 24.80 1.60
N ASP A 52 -12.02 25.92 2.28
CA ASP A 52 -12.10 26.00 3.74
C ASP A 52 -13.53 25.68 4.23
N LEU A 53 -14.55 26.22 3.57
CA LEU A 53 -15.95 25.87 3.84
C LEU A 53 -16.24 24.38 3.61
N GLY A 54 -15.64 23.79 2.56
CA GLY A 54 -15.75 22.37 2.29
C GLY A 54 -15.20 21.51 3.44
N ILE A 55 -14.02 21.88 3.98
CA ILE A 55 -13.38 21.14 5.08
C ILE A 55 -14.25 21.16 6.34
N GLU A 56 -14.85 22.31 6.65
CA GLU A 56 -15.76 22.45 7.80
C GLU A 56 -17.01 21.57 7.64
N ARG A 57 -17.58 21.55 6.43
CA ARG A 57 -18.82 20.79 6.15
C ARG A 57 -18.60 19.28 6.04
N PHE A 58 -17.44 18.86 5.53
CA PHE A 58 -17.14 17.46 5.25
C PHE A 58 -15.92 17.00 6.04
N SER A 59 -16.04 17.01 7.37
CA SER A 59 -14.96 16.62 8.30
C SER A 59 -14.38 15.22 8.06
N ASN A 60 -15.18 14.31 7.49
CA ASN A 60 -14.77 12.94 7.14
C ASN A 60 -14.10 12.84 5.75
N SER A 61 -14.06 13.92 4.97
CA SER A 61 -13.46 13.91 3.63
C SER A 61 -11.97 13.61 3.72
N GLN A 62 -11.50 12.71 2.86
CA GLN A 62 -10.09 12.35 2.76
C GLN A 62 -9.33 13.28 1.81
N PHE A 63 -10.03 13.87 0.83
CA PHE A 63 -9.44 14.65 -0.26
C PHE A 63 -9.31 16.14 0.07
N LEU A 64 -10.29 16.75 0.74
CA LEU A 64 -10.24 18.17 1.07
C LEU A 64 -9.02 18.56 1.93
N PRO A 65 -8.65 17.83 3.01
CA PRO A 65 -7.44 18.14 3.75
C PRO A 65 -6.17 17.93 2.92
N TYR A 66 -6.19 16.98 1.99
CA TYR A 66 -5.06 16.73 1.11
C TYR A 66 -4.87 17.88 0.09
N ASP A 67 -5.95 18.34 -0.54
CA ASP A 67 -5.89 19.47 -1.48
C ASP A 67 -5.50 20.77 -0.78
N LYS A 68 -5.98 21.00 0.45
CA LYS A 68 -5.56 22.14 1.27
C LYS A 68 -4.09 22.05 1.65
N ALA A 69 -3.57 20.88 2.01
CA ALA A 69 -2.14 20.71 2.26
C ALA A 69 -1.30 21.01 1.00
N LYS A 70 -1.73 20.57 -0.20
CA LYS A 70 -1.04 20.94 -1.46
C LYS A 70 -1.06 22.45 -1.69
N TRP A 71 -2.20 23.10 -1.46
CA TRP A 71 -2.31 24.56 -1.58
C TRP A 71 -1.39 25.29 -0.60
N LEU A 72 -1.33 24.85 0.67
CA LEU A 72 -0.42 25.40 1.67
C LEU A 72 1.05 25.28 1.24
N LEU A 73 1.44 24.15 0.62
CA LEU A 73 2.79 23.99 0.06
C LEU A 73 3.10 25.01 -1.03
N THR A 74 2.13 25.35 -1.91
CA THR A 74 2.36 26.39 -2.93
C THR A 74 2.48 27.80 -2.34
N GLN A 75 1.97 28.00 -1.12
CA GLN A 75 2.10 29.24 -0.36
C GLN A 75 3.35 29.26 0.54
N GLY A 76 4.14 28.17 0.59
CA GLY A 76 5.29 28.04 1.49
C GLY A 76 4.90 27.76 2.95
N ALA A 77 3.63 27.51 3.26
CA ALA A 77 3.13 27.18 4.60
C ALA A 77 3.35 25.69 4.93
N VAL A 78 4.63 25.28 5.00
CA VAL A 78 5.02 23.87 5.07
C VAL A 78 4.62 23.20 6.39
N GLU A 79 4.73 23.91 7.52
CA GLU A 79 4.38 23.39 8.85
C GLU A 79 2.87 23.11 8.99
N GLU A 80 2.05 23.96 8.39
CA GLU A 80 0.60 23.78 8.35
C GLU A 80 0.22 22.59 7.45
N ALA A 81 0.84 22.48 6.27
CA ALA A 81 0.67 21.35 5.37
C ALA A 81 1.07 20.03 6.04
N GLU A 82 2.18 20.02 6.77
CA GLU A 82 2.64 18.88 7.58
C GLU A 82 1.62 18.49 8.63
N THR A 83 1.18 19.46 9.44
CA THR A 83 0.20 19.21 10.51
C THR A 83 -1.08 18.58 9.94
N MET A 84 -1.55 19.09 8.80
CA MET A 84 -2.74 18.59 8.12
C MET A 84 -2.54 17.17 7.59
N MET A 85 -1.41 16.90 6.93
CA MET A 85 -1.11 15.57 6.38
C MET A 85 -0.86 14.53 7.47
N ILE A 86 -0.20 14.88 8.58
CA ILE A 86 -0.01 13.97 9.72
C ILE A 86 -1.36 13.56 10.30
N ARG A 87 -2.29 14.50 10.50
CA ARG A 87 -3.66 14.19 10.97
C ARG A 87 -4.38 13.24 10.02
N LEU A 88 -4.26 13.47 8.70
CA LEU A 88 -4.86 12.61 7.70
C LEU A 88 -4.27 11.19 7.71
N VAL A 89 -2.95 11.07 7.75
CA VAL A 89 -2.24 9.78 7.86
C VAL A 89 -2.66 9.03 9.12
N LYS A 90 -2.75 9.70 10.29
CA LYS A 90 -3.23 9.08 11.54
C LYS A 90 -4.63 8.51 11.42
N ARG A 91 -5.52 9.19 10.69
CA ARG A 91 -6.91 8.75 10.52
C ARG A 91 -7.02 7.52 9.62
N ILE A 92 -6.18 7.43 8.58
CA ILE A 92 -6.20 6.35 7.59
C ILE A 92 -4.79 5.79 7.32
N PRO A 93 -4.13 5.19 8.33
CA PRO A 93 -2.70 4.88 8.28
C PRO A 93 -2.35 3.71 7.35
N LYS A 94 -3.35 2.96 6.88
CA LYS A 94 -3.16 1.79 5.99
C LYS A 94 -3.29 2.14 4.51
N VAL A 95 -3.36 3.43 4.17
CA VAL A 95 -3.64 3.89 2.80
C VAL A 95 -2.36 4.42 2.18
N ALA A 96 -1.86 3.75 1.13
CA ALA A 96 -0.56 4.08 0.53
C ALA A 96 -0.44 5.54 0.07
N TRP A 97 -1.48 6.09 -0.56
CA TRP A 97 -1.41 7.44 -1.12
C TRP A 97 -1.24 8.53 -0.05
N THR A 98 -1.76 8.36 1.17
CA THR A 98 -1.62 9.39 2.22
C THR A 98 -0.17 9.53 2.68
N TRP A 99 0.55 8.42 2.76
CA TRP A 99 1.99 8.41 3.05
C TRP A 99 2.82 8.99 1.91
N ALA A 100 2.48 8.67 0.66
CA ALA A 100 3.12 9.28 -0.50
C ALA A 100 2.90 10.81 -0.53
N SER A 101 1.70 11.27 -0.17
CA SER A 101 1.39 12.68 -0.05
C SER A 101 2.13 13.36 1.11
N LEU A 102 2.27 12.69 2.25
CA LEU A 102 3.08 13.20 3.36
C LEU A 102 4.55 13.34 2.94
N ALA A 103 5.06 12.39 2.15
CA ALA A 103 6.42 12.47 1.62
C ALA A 103 6.66 13.73 0.76
N CYS A 104 5.67 14.16 -0.02
CA CYS A 104 5.75 15.39 -0.81
C CYS A 104 6.00 16.63 0.06
N VAL A 105 5.46 16.67 1.29
CA VAL A 105 5.70 17.76 2.25
C VAL A 105 7.17 17.80 2.69
N TYR A 106 7.85 16.66 2.74
CA TYR A 106 9.26 16.57 3.16
C TYR A 106 10.28 16.61 2.03
N ARG A 107 9.86 16.47 0.77
CA ARG A 107 10.76 16.22 -0.36
C ARG A 107 11.95 17.17 -0.46
N GLU A 108 11.69 18.47 -0.29
CA GLU A 108 12.71 19.52 -0.43
C GLU A 108 13.45 19.88 0.89
N ARG A 109 12.90 19.48 2.05
CA ARG A 109 13.42 19.86 3.38
C ARG A 109 14.11 18.74 4.14
N ASP A 110 13.68 17.51 3.91
CA ASP A 110 14.17 16.31 4.60
C ASP A 110 13.96 15.11 3.67
N THR A 111 14.88 14.99 2.69
CA THR A 111 14.83 13.94 1.67
C THR A 111 14.86 12.53 2.29
N SER A 112 15.53 12.36 3.43
CA SER A 112 15.56 11.09 4.17
C SER A 112 14.17 10.67 4.64
N LYS A 113 13.39 11.60 5.25
CA LYS A 113 12.00 11.33 5.61
C LYS A 113 11.11 11.10 4.38
N ALA A 114 11.32 11.88 3.31
CA ALA A 114 10.57 11.69 2.08
C ALA A 114 10.78 10.28 1.49
N ILE A 115 12.03 9.81 1.42
CA ILE A 115 12.36 8.43 1.01
C ILE A 115 11.67 7.42 1.94
N LEU A 116 11.77 7.59 3.25
CA LEU A 116 11.16 6.68 4.22
C LEU A 116 9.64 6.54 4.00
N PHE A 117 8.92 7.66 3.87
CA PHE A 117 7.48 7.67 3.68
C PHE A 117 7.05 7.12 2.31
N LEU A 118 7.78 7.42 1.24
CA LEU A 118 7.52 6.82 -0.08
C LEU A 118 7.76 5.32 -0.05
N THR A 119 8.85 4.86 0.56
CA THR A 119 9.12 3.43 0.72
C THR A 119 7.99 2.75 1.49
N TYR A 120 7.55 3.32 2.61
CA TYR A 120 6.43 2.77 3.37
C TYR A 120 5.12 2.76 2.55
N ALA A 121 4.85 3.81 1.77
CA ALA A 121 3.72 3.82 0.84
C ALA A 121 3.76 2.64 -0.14
N THR A 122 4.95 2.29 -0.68
CA THR A 122 5.09 1.12 -1.57
C THR A 122 4.86 -0.22 -0.87
N GLN A 123 5.12 -0.33 0.45
CA GLN A 123 4.82 -1.52 1.24
C GLN A 123 3.32 -1.67 1.55
N LEU A 124 2.60 -0.55 1.67
CA LEU A 124 1.16 -0.53 1.93
C LEU A 124 0.29 -0.82 0.69
N ALA A 125 0.84 -0.61 -0.50
CA ALA A 125 0.12 -0.73 -1.75
C ALA A 125 -0.45 -2.13 -1.95
N ARG A 126 -1.74 -2.22 -2.27
CA ARG A 126 -2.40 -3.52 -2.55
C ARG A 126 -2.26 -3.94 -3.99
N LYS A 127 -2.07 -2.95 -4.85
CA LYS A 127 -1.95 -3.08 -6.29
C LYS A 127 -0.93 -2.08 -6.78
N GLU A 128 -0.30 -2.42 -7.89
CA GLU A 128 0.78 -1.60 -8.46
C GLU A 128 0.29 -0.27 -9.04
N ASP A 129 -0.99 -0.18 -9.44
CA ASP A 129 -1.62 1.06 -9.90
C ASP A 129 -1.64 2.17 -8.82
N GLU A 130 -1.75 1.78 -7.54
CA GLU A 130 -1.73 2.71 -6.40
C GLU A 130 -0.39 3.42 -6.23
N VAL A 131 0.72 2.81 -6.67
CA VAL A 131 2.08 3.29 -6.41
C VAL A 131 2.98 3.42 -7.64
N ALA A 132 2.48 3.14 -8.84
CA ALA A 132 3.28 3.23 -10.07
C ALA A 132 3.96 4.60 -10.27
N LYS A 133 3.29 5.70 -9.86
CA LYS A 133 3.88 7.05 -9.88
C LYS A 133 4.81 7.29 -8.68
N VAL A 134 4.44 6.78 -7.51
CA VAL A 134 5.22 6.84 -6.26
C VAL A 134 6.60 6.22 -6.45
N ARG A 135 6.69 5.06 -7.13
CA ARG A 135 7.96 4.39 -7.42
C ARG A 135 8.92 5.23 -8.25
N ILE A 136 8.44 6.04 -9.18
CA ILE A 136 9.28 6.91 -10.01
C ILE A 136 9.91 8.00 -9.14
N TYR A 137 9.11 8.64 -8.28
CA TYR A 137 9.62 9.65 -7.36
C TYR A 137 10.58 9.05 -6.33
N LEU A 138 10.27 7.87 -5.82
CA LEU A 138 11.15 7.15 -4.91
C LEU A 138 12.49 6.80 -5.61
N ALA A 139 12.45 6.33 -6.84
CA ALA A 139 13.66 6.03 -7.62
C ALA A 139 14.54 7.27 -7.82
N GLU A 140 13.94 8.41 -8.16
CA GLU A 140 14.65 9.68 -8.29
C GLU A 140 15.35 10.09 -6.98
N LEU A 141 14.62 10.08 -5.85
CA LEU A 141 15.21 10.44 -4.56
C LEU A 141 16.30 9.46 -4.11
N LEU A 142 16.11 8.16 -4.33
CA LEU A 142 17.11 7.14 -4.03
C LEU A 142 18.37 7.31 -4.88
N ALA A 143 18.23 7.59 -6.17
CA ALA A 143 19.35 7.83 -7.07
C ALA A 143 20.14 9.08 -6.64
N ASN A 144 19.45 10.17 -6.30
CA ASN A 144 20.08 11.40 -5.79
C ASN A 144 20.80 11.16 -4.45
N ALA A 145 20.34 10.20 -3.65
CA ALA A 145 20.99 9.76 -2.41
C ALA A 145 22.10 8.71 -2.62
N GLY A 146 22.45 8.37 -3.86
CA GLY A 146 23.45 7.35 -4.19
C GLY A 146 23.03 5.90 -3.90
N ARG A 147 21.74 5.66 -3.60
CA ARG A 147 21.17 4.33 -3.28
C ARG A 147 20.74 3.62 -4.56
N TYR A 148 21.70 3.34 -5.44
CA TYR A 148 21.42 2.93 -6.82
C TYR A 148 20.73 1.57 -6.97
N ASP A 149 21.05 0.57 -6.14
CA ASP A 149 20.38 -0.74 -6.18
C ASP A 149 18.87 -0.60 -5.93
N GLU A 150 18.51 0.24 -4.95
CA GLU A 150 17.12 0.50 -4.59
C GLU A 150 16.43 1.39 -5.62
N ALA A 151 17.12 2.40 -6.13
CA ALA A 151 16.61 3.24 -7.20
C ALA A 151 16.29 2.40 -8.45
N ALA A 152 17.19 1.48 -8.81
CA ALA A 152 17.00 0.56 -9.93
C ALA A 152 15.82 -0.38 -9.69
N HIS A 153 15.68 -0.93 -8.49
CA HIS A 153 14.55 -1.76 -8.11
C HIS A 153 13.21 -1.05 -8.41
N GLN A 154 13.07 0.19 -7.93
CA GLN A 154 11.85 0.98 -8.12
C GLN A 154 11.62 1.37 -9.58
N THR A 155 12.68 1.75 -10.31
CA THR A 155 12.62 2.06 -11.75
C THR A 155 12.17 0.85 -12.56
N ILE A 156 12.68 -0.35 -12.28
CA ILE A 156 12.30 -1.60 -12.94
C ILE A 156 10.82 -1.89 -12.72
N LEU A 157 10.35 -1.84 -11.47
CA LEU A 157 8.94 -2.09 -11.14
C LEU A 157 8.00 -1.09 -11.85
N ALA A 158 8.35 0.20 -11.84
CA ALA A 158 7.58 1.23 -12.53
C ALA A 158 7.56 1.03 -14.06
N LYS A 159 8.67 0.61 -14.66
CA LYS A 159 8.77 0.27 -16.09
C LYS A 159 7.92 -0.96 -16.42
N SER A 160 8.11 -2.05 -15.70
CA SER A 160 7.38 -3.31 -15.93
C SER A 160 5.87 -3.13 -15.80
N TYR A 161 5.41 -2.35 -14.82
CA TYR A 161 3.98 -2.04 -14.69
C TYR A 161 3.44 -1.32 -15.94
N ARG A 162 4.17 -0.32 -16.46
CA ARG A 162 3.72 0.41 -17.64
C ARG A 162 3.75 -0.43 -18.91
N GLU A 163 4.80 -1.20 -19.12
CA GLU A 163 4.91 -2.10 -20.28
C GLU A 163 3.80 -3.14 -20.28
N LYS A 164 3.54 -3.78 -19.13
CA LYS A 164 2.47 -4.76 -18.97
C LYS A 164 1.08 -4.20 -19.30
N ASN A 165 0.84 -2.92 -19.02
CA ASN A 165 -0.44 -2.25 -19.26
C ASN A 165 -0.46 -1.40 -20.53
N ILE A 166 0.60 -1.42 -21.36
CA ILE A 166 0.72 -0.63 -22.59
C ILE A 166 0.55 0.88 -22.30
N TYR A 167 1.02 1.33 -21.15
CA TYR A 167 0.98 2.74 -20.76
C TYR A 167 2.22 3.48 -21.25
N ARG A 168 2.02 4.73 -21.66
CA ARG A 168 3.12 5.63 -22.04
C ARG A 168 4.09 5.81 -20.87
N ILE A 169 5.39 5.69 -21.16
CA ILE A 169 6.47 6.00 -20.21
C ILE A 169 6.54 7.53 -20.00
N PRO A 170 6.37 8.05 -18.77
CA PRO A 170 6.49 9.47 -18.48
C PRO A 170 7.94 9.96 -18.60
N PRO A 171 8.16 11.26 -18.86
CA PRO A 171 9.48 11.83 -19.04
C PRO A 171 10.47 11.52 -17.90
N LEU A 172 10.04 11.61 -16.65
CA LEU A 172 10.90 11.32 -15.50
C LEU A 172 11.38 9.86 -15.49
N LEU A 173 10.49 8.90 -15.75
CA LEU A 173 10.88 7.49 -15.83
C LEU A 173 11.81 7.25 -17.03
N ALA A 174 11.54 7.88 -18.17
CA ALA A 174 12.42 7.79 -19.34
C ALA A 174 13.83 8.32 -19.04
N SER A 175 13.93 9.45 -18.32
CA SER A 175 15.20 10.03 -17.87
C SER A 175 15.97 9.07 -16.97
N LEU A 176 15.31 8.51 -15.94
CA LEU A 176 15.94 7.54 -15.02
C LEU A 176 16.51 6.32 -15.77
N LEU A 177 15.77 5.80 -16.75
CA LEU A 177 16.19 4.66 -17.58
C LEU A 177 17.43 4.94 -18.46
N GLN A 178 17.74 6.21 -18.70
CA GLN A 178 18.88 6.65 -19.52
C GLN A 178 20.11 7.04 -18.70
N THR A 179 20.04 6.94 -17.36
CA THR A 179 21.15 7.33 -16.50
C THR A 179 22.28 6.30 -16.48
N ASP A 180 23.52 6.79 -16.33
CA ASP A 180 24.72 5.95 -16.21
C ASP A 180 24.63 4.95 -15.06
N TRP A 181 24.08 5.37 -13.91
CA TRP A 181 23.98 4.50 -12.74
C TRP A 181 23.01 3.34 -12.99
N PHE A 182 21.93 3.58 -13.73
CA PHE A 182 20.95 2.54 -14.03
C PHE A 182 21.56 1.48 -14.96
N ALA A 183 22.35 1.91 -15.96
CA ALA A 183 23.04 1.00 -16.87
C ALA A 183 24.16 0.17 -16.21
N LYS A 184 24.77 0.68 -15.12
CA LYS A 184 25.89 0.03 -14.43
C LYS A 184 25.47 -0.89 -13.28
N VAL A 185 24.22 -0.80 -12.83
CA VAL A 185 23.75 -1.58 -11.69
C VAL A 185 23.61 -3.06 -12.07
N ASP A 186 23.82 -3.95 -11.10
CA ASP A 186 23.41 -5.35 -11.26
C ASP A 186 21.88 -5.44 -11.14
N HIS A 187 21.20 -5.56 -12.28
CA HIS A 187 19.74 -5.63 -12.32
C HIS A 187 19.17 -6.88 -11.63
N GLU A 188 19.90 -8.00 -11.58
CA GLU A 188 19.43 -9.18 -10.85
C GLU A 188 19.45 -8.93 -9.34
N LYS A 189 20.54 -8.33 -8.85
CA LYS A 189 20.65 -7.91 -7.46
C LYS A 189 19.58 -6.88 -7.10
N ALA A 190 19.38 -5.86 -7.95
CA ALA A 190 18.37 -4.83 -7.74
C ALA A 190 16.95 -5.41 -7.65
N GLN A 191 16.59 -6.39 -8.49
CA GLN A 191 15.28 -7.06 -8.41
C GLN A 191 15.06 -7.82 -7.08
N ARG A 192 16.13 -8.20 -6.38
CA ARG A 192 16.09 -8.89 -5.09
C ARG A 192 16.04 -7.93 -3.89
N VAL A 193 16.11 -6.61 -4.09
CA VAL A 193 15.93 -5.63 -3.01
C VAL A 193 14.58 -5.86 -2.31
N ARG A 194 14.61 -5.89 -0.98
CA ARG A 194 13.44 -6.00 -0.10
C ARG A 194 13.58 -4.98 1.02
N TYR A 195 12.47 -4.36 1.39
CA TYR A 195 12.38 -3.49 2.55
C TYR A 195 11.82 -4.28 3.72
N GLY A 196 12.47 -4.21 4.89
CA GLY A 196 11.99 -4.89 6.08
C GLY A 196 10.94 -4.09 6.85
N ASP A 197 10.52 -4.66 7.98
CA ASP A 197 9.49 -4.09 8.87
C ASP A 197 9.99 -2.83 9.61
N GLU A 198 11.30 -2.58 9.62
CA GLU A 198 11.91 -1.39 10.21
C GLU A 198 11.45 -0.10 9.52
N ILE A 199 11.19 -0.12 8.21
CA ILE A 199 10.67 1.03 7.46
C ILE A 199 9.31 1.44 8.01
N ALA A 200 8.43 0.47 8.15
CA ALA A 200 7.07 0.70 8.64
C ALA A 200 7.09 1.18 10.10
N THR A 201 7.94 0.59 10.93
CA THR A 201 8.13 1.01 12.33
C THR A 201 8.61 2.46 12.43
N GLN A 202 9.63 2.83 11.65
CA GLN A 202 10.18 4.20 11.64
C GLN A 202 9.17 5.21 11.12
N ALA A 203 8.48 4.91 10.01
CA ALA A 203 7.48 5.81 9.42
C ALA A 203 6.33 6.09 10.40
N LEU A 204 5.84 5.06 11.09
CA LEU A 204 4.77 5.19 12.09
C LEU A 204 5.22 5.97 13.32
N ALA A 205 6.44 5.73 13.80
CA ALA A 205 7.01 6.47 14.93
C ALA A 205 7.12 7.98 14.64
N LEU A 206 7.53 8.37 13.42
CA LEU A 206 7.65 9.78 13.03
C LEU A 206 6.33 10.54 13.04
N VAL A 207 5.21 9.85 12.84
CA VAL A 207 3.88 10.46 12.95
C VAL A 207 3.25 10.23 14.31
N GLY A 208 3.94 9.59 15.27
CA GLY A 208 3.40 9.29 16.60
C GLY A 208 2.30 8.23 16.58
N LEU A 209 2.47 7.18 15.78
CA LEU A 209 1.65 5.97 15.78
C LEU A 209 2.48 4.77 16.27
N ASP A 210 1.85 3.89 17.03
CA ASP A 210 2.45 2.60 17.41
C ASP A 210 2.34 1.61 16.23
N ALA A 211 3.48 1.04 15.83
CA ALA A 211 3.56 0.02 14.81
C ALA A 211 2.66 -1.20 15.09
N ASN A 212 2.56 -1.62 16.36
CA ASN A 212 1.74 -2.76 16.75
C ASN A 212 0.23 -2.50 16.61
N ALA A 213 -0.19 -1.24 16.68
CA ALA A 213 -1.59 -0.85 16.52
C ALA A 213 -2.02 -0.80 15.05
N VAL A 214 -1.10 -0.44 14.15
CA VAL A 214 -1.40 -0.25 12.72
C VAL A 214 -1.09 -1.50 11.91
N ILE A 215 0.03 -2.14 12.18
CA ILE A 215 0.44 -3.39 11.54
C ILE A 215 0.15 -4.48 12.56
N PRO A 216 -1.03 -5.15 12.48
CA PRO A 216 -1.20 -6.35 13.27
C PRO A 216 -0.09 -7.29 12.83
N LYS A 217 0.87 -7.52 13.72
CA LYS A 217 1.83 -8.59 13.53
C LYS A 217 0.96 -9.83 13.36
N PHE A 218 0.94 -10.38 12.15
CA PHE A 218 0.86 -11.81 12.08
C PHE A 218 2.10 -12.26 12.81
N SER A 219 1.94 -12.63 14.07
CA SER A 219 2.92 -13.46 14.73
C SER A 219 3.22 -14.54 13.69
N LYS A 220 4.42 -14.50 13.09
CA LYS A 220 5.05 -15.76 12.72
C LYS A 220 4.86 -16.56 13.97
N PRO A 221 4.11 -17.66 13.93
CA PRO A 221 4.01 -18.43 15.13
C PRO A 221 5.45 -18.72 15.54
N SER A 222 5.75 -18.33 16.77
CA SER A 222 6.98 -18.70 17.44
C SER A 222 7.24 -20.16 17.11
N ALA A 223 8.47 -20.48 16.72
CA ALA A 223 8.89 -21.85 16.43
C ALA A 223 8.75 -22.81 17.64
N ALA A 224 8.16 -22.35 18.74
CA ALA A 224 7.63 -23.17 19.81
C ALA A 224 6.10 -23.06 19.83
N PHE A 225 5.42 -24.04 19.22
CA PHE A 225 4.03 -24.33 19.54
C PHE A 225 3.98 -25.39 20.63
N ASN A 226 3.01 -25.29 21.54
CA ASN A 226 2.68 -26.40 22.43
C ASN A 226 2.07 -27.54 21.57
N ASP A 227 2.54 -28.78 21.76
CA ASP A 227 2.01 -29.96 21.06
C ASP A 227 0.49 -30.16 21.24
N ALA A 228 -0.12 -29.49 22.23
CA ALA A 228 -1.55 -29.57 22.53
C ALA A 228 -2.48 -28.95 21.47
N ASP A 229 -2.00 -28.04 20.61
CA ASP A 229 -2.82 -27.36 19.59
C ASP A 229 -2.66 -27.94 18.17
N VAL A 230 -1.87 -29.01 18.05
CA VAL A 230 -1.60 -29.67 16.77
C VAL A 230 -2.65 -30.76 16.54
N THR A 231 -3.41 -30.62 15.46
CA THR A 231 -4.34 -31.65 14.99
C THR A 231 -3.85 -32.26 13.69
N LEU A 232 -4.31 -33.47 13.37
CA LEU A 232 -4.02 -34.13 12.12
C LEU A 232 -5.18 -33.91 11.14
N ILE A 233 -4.85 -33.59 9.90
CA ILE A 233 -5.80 -33.62 8.80
C ILE A 233 -5.28 -34.54 7.70
N SER A 234 -6.18 -35.39 7.20
CA SER A 234 -5.94 -36.31 6.10
C SER A 234 -6.89 -35.95 4.97
N GLY A 235 -6.38 -35.87 3.74
CA GLY A 235 -7.21 -35.48 2.61
C GLY A 235 -6.45 -35.36 1.31
N LYS A 236 -7.13 -34.85 0.28
CA LYS A 236 -6.51 -34.61 -1.04
C LYS A 236 -5.99 -33.20 -1.17
N LEU A 237 -4.79 -33.06 -1.73
CA LEU A 237 -4.19 -31.77 -2.03
C LEU A 237 -4.85 -31.12 -3.25
N ILE A 238 -5.44 -29.95 -3.06
CA ILE A 238 -6.02 -29.12 -4.11
C ILE A 238 -5.10 -27.93 -4.37
N GLN A 239 -4.51 -27.88 -5.55
CA GLN A 239 -3.72 -26.73 -6.02
C GLN A 239 -4.46 -26.11 -7.20
N HIS A 240 -4.61 -24.79 -7.17
CA HIS A 240 -5.11 -24.04 -8.32
C HIS A 240 -3.95 -23.69 -9.24
N GLU A 241 -4.14 -23.85 -10.55
CA GLU A 241 -3.11 -23.56 -11.55
C GLU A 241 -2.46 -22.18 -11.33
N GLY A 242 -1.12 -22.15 -11.36
CA GLY A 242 -0.34 -20.92 -11.15
C GLY A 242 -0.07 -20.54 -9.68
N ASN A 243 -0.57 -21.29 -8.69
CA ASN A 243 -0.27 -21.02 -7.29
C ASN A 243 0.81 -21.96 -6.75
N HIS A 244 1.74 -21.40 -5.98
CA HIS A 244 2.74 -22.19 -5.24
C HIS A 244 2.19 -22.82 -3.97
N PHE A 245 0.93 -22.59 -3.58
CA PHE A 245 0.30 -23.14 -2.38
C PHE A 245 -0.92 -23.99 -2.75
N GLY A 246 -1.44 -24.74 -1.77
CA GLY A 246 -2.62 -25.57 -1.94
C GLY A 246 -3.48 -25.63 -0.69
N PHE A 247 -4.53 -26.44 -0.75
CA PHE A 247 -5.39 -26.78 0.38
C PHE A 247 -5.54 -28.28 0.46
N VAL A 248 -5.40 -28.85 1.66
CA VAL A 248 -5.82 -30.23 1.90
C VAL A 248 -7.27 -30.23 2.34
N LYS A 249 -8.13 -30.96 1.62
CA LYS A 249 -9.55 -31.13 1.99
C LYS A 249 -9.78 -32.54 2.51
N SER A 250 -10.27 -32.64 3.73
CA SER A 250 -10.68 -33.90 4.35
C SER A 250 -12.11 -34.27 3.95
N ASP A 251 -12.43 -35.56 4.04
CA ASP A 251 -13.75 -36.11 3.71
C ASP A 251 -14.84 -35.59 4.66
N ASN A 252 -14.48 -35.11 5.85
CA ASN A 252 -15.40 -34.48 6.80
C ASN A 252 -15.70 -32.99 6.49
N GLY A 253 -15.21 -32.46 5.37
CA GLY A 253 -15.42 -31.08 4.94
C GLY A 253 -14.45 -30.06 5.54
N GLN A 254 -13.51 -30.47 6.40
CA GLN A 254 -12.45 -29.59 6.89
C GLN A 254 -11.41 -29.30 5.79
N SER A 255 -10.84 -28.10 5.84
CA SER A 255 -9.84 -27.64 4.87
C SER A 255 -8.71 -26.91 5.60
N ALA A 256 -7.47 -27.21 5.23
CA ALA A 256 -6.30 -26.52 5.76
C ALA A 256 -5.43 -25.96 4.63
N PHE A 257 -4.93 -24.74 4.83
CA PHE A 257 -3.99 -24.11 3.92
C PHE A 257 -2.62 -24.80 4.00
N VAL A 258 -2.05 -25.15 2.85
CA VAL A 258 -0.74 -25.79 2.73
C VAL A 258 0.24 -24.83 2.04
N PRO A 259 1.24 -24.30 2.78
CA PRO A 259 2.31 -23.50 2.22
C PRO A 259 3.09 -24.22 1.11
N GLY A 260 3.58 -23.46 0.14
CA GLY A 260 4.33 -24.02 -0.99
C GLY A 260 5.60 -24.76 -0.62
N ASP A 261 6.32 -24.27 0.38
CA ASP A 261 7.54 -24.92 0.86
C ASP A 261 7.27 -26.34 1.39
N LEU A 262 6.10 -26.57 2.00
CA LEU A 262 5.70 -27.90 2.47
C LEU A 262 5.30 -28.82 1.33
N ILE A 263 4.62 -28.29 0.30
CA ILE A 263 4.29 -29.05 -0.91
C ILE A 263 5.57 -29.46 -1.64
N ALA A 264 6.50 -28.51 -1.84
CA ALA A 264 7.78 -28.74 -2.48
C ALA A 264 8.63 -29.75 -1.68
N LYS A 265 8.69 -29.62 -0.35
CA LYS A 265 9.40 -30.56 0.53
C LYS A 265 8.85 -31.98 0.45
N GLY A 266 7.53 -32.12 0.31
CA GLY A 266 6.85 -33.42 0.17
C GLY A 266 6.79 -33.97 -1.26
N SER A 267 7.24 -33.20 -2.25
CA SER A 267 7.05 -33.53 -3.69
C SER A 267 5.58 -33.83 -4.07
N LEU A 268 4.63 -33.22 -3.36
CA LEU A 268 3.20 -33.52 -3.48
C LEU A 268 2.60 -32.92 -4.75
N LYS A 269 1.66 -33.63 -5.35
CA LYS A 269 0.93 -33.22 -6.56
C LYS A 269 -0.54 -32.95 -6.28
N HIS A 270 -1.16 -32.18 -7.17
CA HIS A 270 -2.61 -31.99 -7.15
C HIS A 270 -3.35 -33.34 -7.22
N GLY A 271 -4.30 -33.55 -6.33
CA GLY A 271 -5.12 -34.75 -6.22
C GLY A 271 -4.52 -35.84 -5.31
N GLU A 272 -3.28 -35.68 -4.86
CA GLU A 272 -2.58 -36.64 -4.02
C GLU A 272 -3.12 -36.64 -2.58
N SER A 273 -3.29 -37.85 -2.03
CA SER A 273 -3.67 -38.04 -0.63
C SER A 273 -2.47 -37.77 0.27
N CYS A 274 -2.65 -36.96 1.31
CA CYS A 274 -1.58 -36.54 2.19
C CYS A 274 -2.10 -36.25 3.60
N ASN A 275 -1.19 -36.37 4.58
CA ASN A 275 -1.47 -36.15 5.99
C ASN A 275 -0.64 -34.97 6.50
N PHE A 276 -1.28 -34.01 7.16
CA PHE A 276 -0.60 -32.85 7.72
C PHE A 276 -0.89 -32.68 9.20
N LYS A 277 0.14 -32.26 9.94
CA LYS A 277 -0.04 -31.55 11.21
C LYS A 277 -0.52 -30.14 10.88
N VAL A 278 -1.67 -29.77 11.43
CA VAL A 278 -2.30 -28.46 11.25
C VAL A 278 -2.55 -27.78 12.58
N ILE A 279 -2.61 -26.46 12.52
CA ILE A 279 -2.89 -25.60 13.66
C ILE A 279 -4.02 -24.63 13.30
N PRO A 280 -4.76 -24.10 14.30
CA PRO A 280 -5.62 -22.95 14.12
C PRO A 280 -4.85 -21.76 13.53
N SER A 281 -5.47 -21.09 12.58
CA SER A 281 -4.96 -19.91 11.89
C SER A 281 -6.14 -18.99 11.57
N VAL A 282 -5.85 -17.84 10.97
CA VAL A 282 -6.85 -17.00 10.32
C VAL A 282 -6.54 -16.87 8.83
N ASP A 283 -7.58 -16.76 8.01
CA ASP A 283 -7.43 -16.49 6.58
C ASP A 283 -7.12 -15.01 6.28
N LYS A 284 -6.96 -14.66 5.01
CA LYS A 284 -6.69 -13.27 4.57
C LYS A 284 -7.84 -12.30 4.90
N GLN A 285 -9.02 -12.82 5.21
CA GLN A 285 -10.22 -12.07 5.61
C GLN A 285 -10.42 -12.06 7.13
N GLY A 286 -9.51 -12.65 7.91
CA GLY A 286 -9.57 -12.70 9.38
C GLY A 286 -10.52 -13.77 9.93
N ARG A 287 -10.99 -14.72 9.11
CA ARG A 287 -11.87 -15.80 9.56
C ARG A 287 -11.05 -16.97 10.10
N PRO A 288 -11.55 -17.72 11.10
CA PRO A 288 -10.91 -18.94 11.58
C PRO A 288 -10.62 -19.92 10.44
N SER A 289 -9.40 -20.46 10.42
CA SER A 289 -8.91 -21.39 9.40
C SER A 289 -7.90 -22.36 10.01
N LEU A 290 -7.40 -23.29 9.20
CA LEU A 290 -6.34 -24.21 9.58
C LEU A 290 -5.13 -24.01 8.67
N LYS A 291 -3.92 -24.14 9.21
CA LYS A 291 -2.67 -24.05 8.45
C LYS A 291 -1.81 -25.29 8.70
N ALA A 292 -1.35 -25.92 7.62
CA ALA A 292 -0.38 -27.01 7.69
C ALA A 292 0.99 -26.49 8.09
N VAL A 293 1.61 -27.18 9.05
CA VAL A 293 2.93 -26.85 9.60
C VAL A 293 3.95 -27.96 9.38
N ALA A 294 3.51 -29.21 9.21
CA ALA A 294 4.39 -30.32 8.86
C ALA A 294 3.64 -31.40 8.08
N LEU A 295 4.32 -31.99 7.09
CA LEU A 295 3.88 -33.22 6.44
C LEU A 295 4.11 -34.40 7.38
N VAL A 296 3.13 -35.30 7.46
CA VAL A 296 3.22 -36.55 8.20
C VAL A 296 3.37 -37.65 7.18
N SER A 297 4.53 -38.30 7.16
CA SER A 297 4.69 -39.57 6.44
C SER A 297 3.74 -40.58 7.07
N ASP A 298 3.09 -41.43 6.27
CA ASP A 298 2.30 -42.53 6.82
C ASP A 298 3.13 -43.29 7.86
N PRO A 299 2.56 -43.64 9.04
CA PRO A 299 3.21 -44.60 9.89
C PRO A 299 3.36 -45.88 9.06
N VAL A 300 4.61 -46.34 8.92
CA VAL A 300 4.95 -47.66 8.38
C VAL A 300 4.12 -48.74 9.07
#